data_AF-A0A1C5YFG0-F1
#
_entry.id   AF-A0A1C5YFG0-F1
#
_cell.length_a   1.000
_cell.length_b   1.000
_cell.length_c   1.000
_cell.angle_alpha   90.00
_cell.angle_beta   90.00
_cell.angle_gamma   90.00
#
_symmetry.space_group_name_H-M   'P 1'
#
loop_
_entity.id
_entity.type
_entity.pdbx_description
1 polymer ?
#
loop_
_entity_poly.entity_id
_entity_poly.type
_entity_poly.pdbx_seq_one_letter_code
_entity_poly.pdbx_strand_id
1 'polypeptide(L)'
;MRSRRRKKRRSSRLPVVAVILTAAVAALAALYIVRQKPMDPAGGEEQSLVGKESSEPEEQKAEQKQKEPVPETMRATEAVQETEPVTEQDPAELPSSYDIRDHRTVTVSDQGDLGTCWAFAALKAVETSMPGSMAVPLSADHMSIHNSFRISQNSGGDYSMAMAYLLAWQGPVPETEDPYGDSTSPDGLEPVCHVQEIRILPEKDYDAVKRAVLRYGGVQTSIYLPSENRGSDGNVCYKGSEEPNHDTVIIGWDDAYPRERFSSAPESDGAFLCVNSWGESFGDGGFFHVSYEDSRIAESGITYCGIESAENYDRNYQSDLCGWTGQMGFGEPEAWMTNVYTAKSDETLEAVGFYATAPDTEYEVYVFDGDSFREHVENNEKFQTDSGKSLASGVLTDTGFYTVSLEKPRTLDAGEIFAVTVRIRTQGTTQPVAVEYAGSGRTGNIDISDGEGYISFDGSVWERTETSKGCNVCLKAYSRKKGK
;
A
#
# COMPACT_ATOMS: atom_id res chain seq x y z
N MET A 1 -76.72 49.12 -2.65
CA MET A 1 -76.83 48.35 -3.90
C MET A 1 -75.46 48.28 -4.58
N ARG A 2 -75.18 47.13 -5.21
CA ARG A 2 -74.03 46.75 -6.06
C ARG A 2 -72.80 46.18 -5.38
N SER A 3 -72.92 44.85 -5.22
CA SER A 3 -71.89 43.86 -4.97
C SER A 3 -71.05 43.50 -6.20
N ARG A 4 -69.77 43.24 -5.94
CA ARG A 4 -68.90 42.17 -6.48
C ARG A 4 -68.64 42.10 -8.00
N ARG A 5 -67.37 42.28 -8.37
CA ARG A 5 -66.68 41.38 -9.31
C ARG A 5 -65.21 41.13 -8.89
N ARG A 6 -64.84 39.86 -9.02
CA ARG A 6 -63.66 39.12 -8.54
C ARG A 6 -62.34 39.61 -9.15
N LYS A 7 -61.27 39.70 -8.35
CA LYS A 7 -59.87 39.67 -8.81
C LYS A 7 -59.41 38.23 -8.99
N LYS A 8 -58.94 37.90 -10.20
CA LYS A 8 -58.32 36.62 -10.59
C LYS A 8 -56.95 36.48 -9.93
N ARG A 9 -56.74 35.41 -9.17
CA ARG A 9 -55.41 34.87 -8.81
C ARG A 9 -54.84 34.13 -10.03
N ARG A 10 -53.63 34.47 -10.44
CA ARG A 10 -52.83 33.69 -11.40
C ARG A 10 -52.16 32.54 -10.65
N SER A 11 -52.53 31.32 -10.99
CA SER A 11 -51.81 30.08 -10.65
C SER A 11 -50.92 29.74 -11.84
N SER A 12 -49.60 29.82 -11.68
CA SER A 12 -48.64 29.24 -12.63
C SER A 12 -48.50 27.75 -12.33
N ARG A 13 -49.11 26.92 -13.18
CA ARG A 13 -48.83 25.49 -13.29
C ARG A 13 -47.54 25.34 -14.09
N LEU A 14 -46.51 24.72 -13.51
CA LEU A 14 -45.41 24.09 -14.24
C LEU A 14 -45.81 22.64 -14.56
N PRO A 15 -45.39 22.09 -15.70
CA PRO A 15 -45.84 20.77 -16.14
C PRO A 15 -45.10 19.65 -15.39
N VAL A 16 -45.88 18.63 -15.05
CA VAL A 16 -45.42 17.30 -14.66
C VAL A 16 -44.77 16.66 -15.89
N VAL A 17 -43.48 16.37 -15.81
CA VAL A 17 -42.82 15.36 -16.66
C VAL A 17 -42.45 14.21 -15.74
N ALA A 18 -42.99 13.05 -16.08
CA ALA A 18 -42.82 11.80 -15.36
C ALA A 18 -41.41 11.23 -15.54
N VAL A 19 -40.84 10.81 -14.40
CA VAL A 19 -40.12 9.55 -14.16
C VAL A 19 -39.80 8.72 -15.40
N ILE A 20 -38.50 8.52 -15.68
CA ILE A 20 -37.83 7.27 -16.10
C ILE A 20 -36.31 7.58 -16.21
N LEU A 21 -35.48 6.61 -15.80
CA LEU A 21 -34.00 6.54 -15.81
C LEU A 21 -33.26 6.95 -14.52
N THR A 22 -33.51 6.20 -13.44
CA THR A 22 -32.52 5.94 -12.37
C THR A 22 -32.17 4.46 -12.34
N ALA A 23 -31.49 3.99 -13.39
CA ALA A 23 -30.97 2.61 -13.47
C ALA A 23 -29.58 2.50 -14.13
N ALA A 24 -28.87 3.62 -14.35
CA ALA A 24 -27.60 3.62 -15.07
C ALA A 24 -26.35 3.89 -14.21
N VAL A 25 -26.50 4.14 -12.90
CA VAL A 25 -25.34 4.42 -12.02
C VAL A 25 -25.06 3.27 -11.03
N ALA A 26 -25.99 2.33 -10.83
CA ALA A 26 -25.78 1.16 -9.98
C ALA A 26 -25.14 -0.05 -10.71
N ALA A 27 -24.91 0.04 -12.03
CA ALA A 27 -24.38 -1.05 -12.84
C ALA A 27 -22.85 -1.02 -13.05
N LEU A 28 -22.18 0.08 -12.68
CA LEU A 28 -20.71 0.20 -12.77
C LEU A 28 -20.00 -0.30 -11.51
N ALA A 29 -20.62 -0.23 -10.34
CA ALA A 29 -20.05 -0.74 -9.09
C ALA A 29 -20.17 -2.26 -8.91
N ALA A 30 -20.93 -2.95 -9.77
CA ALA A 30 -21.20 -4.39 -9.66
C ALA A 30 -20.40 -5.27 -10.64
N LEU A 31 -19.48 -4.70 -11.42
CA LEU A 31 -18.64 -5.44 -12.37
C LEU A 31 -17.27 -5.83 -11.80
N TYR A 32 -16.91 -5.37 -10.60
CA TYR A 32 -15.61 -5.67 -9.98
C TYR A 32 -15.63 -6.86 -9.00
N ILE A 33 -16.79 -7.51 -8.79
CA ILE A 33 -16.88 -8.65 -7.86
C ILE A 33 -17.44 -9.86 -8.60
N VAL A 34 -16.67 -10.94 -8.54
CA VAL A 34 -16.92 -12.32 -9.03
C VAL A 34 -16.53 -12.58 -10.49
N ARG A 35 -15.34 -13.16 -10.68
CA ARG A 35 -15.16 -14.43 -11.42
C ARG A 35 -13.70 -14.89 -11.41
N GLN A 36 -13.35 -15.76 -10.45
CA GLN A 36 -12.19 -16.65 -10.60
C GLN A 36 -12.63 -18.07 -10.26
N LYS A 37 -12.39 -18.99 -11.20
CA LYS A 37 -12.50 -20.45 -11.00
C LYS A 37 -11.08 -20.98 -10.80
N PRO A 38 -10.83 -21.90 -9.86
CA PRO A 38 -9.51 -22.50 -9.67
C PRO A 38 -9.22 -23.60 -10.71
N MET A 39 -7.94 -23.79 -11.02
CA MET A 39 -7.39 -24.82 -11.90
C MET A 39 -6.45 -25.72 -11.07
N ASP A 40 -6.56 -27.05 -11.23
CA ASP A 40 -5.84 -28.08 -10.46
C ASP A 40 -4.35 -28.23 -10.87
N PRO A 41 -3.42 -28.54 -9.93
CA PRO A 41 -2.02 -28.85 -10.23
C PRO A 41 -1.73 -30.37 -10.22
N ALA A 42 -0.70 -30.80 -10.96
CA ALA A 42 -0.21 -32.19 -10.94
C ALA A 42 1.33 -32.27 -11.06
N GLY A 43 1.97 -32.73 -9.96
CA GLY A 43 3.22 -33.54 -9.85
C GLY A 43 4.54 -32.92 -10.36
N GLY A 44 5.63 -32.78 -9.62
CA GLY A 44 6.12 -33.47 -8.42
C GLY A 44 7.10 -34.61 -8.79
N GLU A 45 8.41 -34.41 -8.61
CA GLU A 45 9.39 -35.47 -8.27
C GLU A 45 10.73 -34.89 -7.74
N GLU A 46 11.08 -35.27 -6.51
CA GLU A 46 12.31 -34.98 -5.74
C GLU A 46 13.54 -35.72 -6.30
N GLN A 47 14.75 -35.14 -6.15
CA GLN A 47 15.95 -35.91 -5.75
C GLN A 47 16.91 -35.09 -4.86
N SER A 48 17.18 -35.67 -3.68
CA SER A 48 18.16 -35.28 -2.66
C SER A 48 19.62 -35.34 -3.15
N LEU A 49 20.55 -34.60 -2.52
CA LEU A 49 21.89 -35.10 -2.15
C LEU A 49 22.58 -34.21 -1.09
N VAL A 50 23.28 -34.89 -0.16
CA VAL A 50 23.92 -34.41 1.08
C VAL A 50 25.38 -33.97 0.84
N GLY A 51 25.88 -32.96 1.57
CA GLY A 51 27.33 -32.66 1.59
C GLY A 51 27.85 -31.56 2.53
N LYS A 52 27.99 -31.89 3.83
CA LYS A 52 29.00 -31.48 4.86
C LYS A 52 29.77 -30.13 4.81
N GLU A 53 29.61 -29.40 5.93
CA GLU A 53 30.61 -28.79 6.85
C GLU A 53 31.87 -28.09 6.30
N SER A 54 32.10 -26.82 6.68
CA SER A 54 32.95 -26.44 7.83
C SER A 54 33.39 -24.95 7.88
N SER A 55 33.55 -24.47 9.12
CA SER A 55 34.44 -23.42 9.65
C SER A 55 34.05 -21.92 9.60
N GLU A 56 33.88 -21.38 10.81
CA GLU A 56 33.77 -19.99 11.28
C GLU A 56 35.17 -19.28 11.40
N PRO A 57 35.32 -18.14 12.11
CA PRO A 57 35.04 -16.77 11.64
C PRO A 57 36.24 -15.81 11.89
N GLU A 58 36.24 -14.58 11.37
CA GLU A 58 37.06 -13.51 11.94
C GLU A 58 36.30 -12.17 12.02
N GLU A 59 36.41 -11.60 13.22
CA GLU A 59 35.76 -10.43 13.78
C GLU A 59 36.72 -9.23 13.66
N GLN A 60 36.25 -8.03 13.28
CA GLN A 60 36.96 -6.79 13.63
C GLN A 60 36.06 -5.56 13.70
N LYS A 61 36.40 -4.71 14.68
CA LYS A 61 35.57 -3.72 15.36
C LYS A 61 35.51 -2.34 14.68
N ALA A 62 34.32 -1.76 14.84
CA ALA A 62 33.93 -0.37 15.11
C ALA A 62 34.98 0.76 15.13
N GLU A 63 34.61 1.91 14.55
CA GLU A 63 34.92 3.24 15.10
C GLU A 63 33.77 4.24 14.79
N GLN A 64 33.07 4.68 15.84
CA GLN A 64 32.12 5.80 15.83
C GLN A 64 32.85 7.12 16.02
N LYS A 65 32.43 8.17 15.29
CA LYS A 65 32.71 9.57 15.65
C LYS A 65 31.44 10.39 15.62
N GLN A 66 31.05 10.85 16.81
CA GLN A 66 30.04 11.86 17.08
C GLN A 66 30.48 13.25 16.61
N LYS A 67 29.52 14.06 16.14
CA LYS A 67 29.55 15.52 16.25
C LYS A 67 28.12 16.06 16.43
N GLU A 68 27.94 16.81 17.51
CA GLU A 68 26.75 17.57 17.88
C GLU A 68 26.73 18.99 17.25
N PRO A 69 25.56 19.70 17.29
CA PRO A 69 25.14 20.67 16.27
C PRO A 69 24.94 22.11 16.78
N VAL A 70 24.61 23.05 15.86
CA VAL A 70 24.05 24.41 16.15
C VAL A 70 23.26 24.94 14.91
N PRO A 71 22.33 25.94 15.00
CA PRO A 71 20.89 25.74 14.80
C PRO A 71 20.17 26.66 13.76
N GLU A 72 18.92 26.26 13.46
CA GLU A 72 17.69 26.97 13.02
C GLU A 72 17.70 28.05 11.91
N THR A 73 16.92 27.78 10.84
CA THR A 73 15.92 28.73 10.31
C THR A 73 14.82 28.00 9.53
N MET A 74 13.58 28.47 9.73
CA MET A 74 12.31 27.89 9.27
C MET A 74 12.27 27.48 7.79
N ARG A 75 11.94 26.21 7.54
CA ARG A 75 11.51 25.67 6.24
C ARG A 75 10.28 24.80 6.49
N ALA A 76 9.30 24.87 5.57
CA ALA A 76 8.08 24.07 5.62
C ALA A 76 8.44 22.59 5.85
N THR A 77 7.85 21.98 6.88
CA THR A 77 8.14 20.61 7.27
C THR A 77 7.34 19.65 6.37
N GLU A 78 7.96 19.25 5.27
CA GLU A 78 7.82 17.90 4.74
C GLU A 78 8.49 16.98 5.77
N ALA A 79 7.69 16.33 6.63
CA ALA A 79 8.17 15.26 7.49
C ALA A 79 7.62 13.93 6.97
N VAL A 80 7.99 13.63 5.72
CA VAL A 80 8.14 12.25 5.25
C VAL A 80 9.63 11.98 5.41
N GLN A 81 10.03 10.93 6.14
CA GLN A 81 11.44 10.57 6.24
C GLN A 81 11.96 10.29 4.83
N GLU A 82 12.87 11.13 4.32
CA GLU A 82 13.50 10.89 3.03
C GLU A 82 14.30 9.59 3.12
N THR A 83 13.88 8.59 2.35
CA THR A 83 14.71 7.41 2.11
C THR A 83 15.91 7.79 1.26
N GLU A 84 17.08 7.27 1.63
CA GLU A 84 18.31 7.47 0.86
C GLU A 84 18.09 6.98 -0.58
N PRO A 85 18.34 7.82 -1.59
CA PRO A 85 18.02 7.47 -2.96
C PRO A 85 18.91 6.32 -3.44
N VAL A 86 18.35 5.42 -4.26
CA VAL A 86 19.10 4.31 -4.88
C VAL A 86 20.26 4.83 -5.74
N THR A 87 20.18 6.09 -6.21
CA THR A 87 21.21 6.74 -7.01
C THR A 87 21.39 8.21 -6.65
N GLU A 88 22.56 8.79 -6.96
CA GLU A 88 22.83 10.23 -6.84
C GLU A 88 22.24 11.07 -8.01
N GLN A 89 21.48 10.45 -8.93
CA GLN A 89 20.93 11.15 -10.10
C GLN A 89 19.74 12.03 -9.71
N ASP A 90 19.62 13.21 -10.33
CA ASP A 90 18.49 14.11 -10.10
C ASP A 90 17.22 13.54 -10.75
N PRO A 91 16.19 13.16 -9.97
CA PRO A 91 14.96 12.60 -10.52
C PRO A 91 14.14 13.61 -11.34
N ALA A 92 14.49 14.91 -11.34
CA ALA A 92 13.88 15.90 -12.21
C ALA A 92 14.32 15.78 -13.68
N GLU A 93 15.49 15.20 -13.96
CA GLU A 93 16.01 14.96 -15.31
C GLU A 93 16.20 13.45 -15.56
N LEU A 94 15.13 12.81 -16.03
CA LEU A 94 15.16 11.37 -16.33
C LEU A 94 16.15 11.06 -17.47
N PRO A 95 17.10 10.12 -17.30
CA PRO A 95 17.94 9.66 -18.40
C PRO A 95 17.10 8.90 -19.44
N SER A 96 17.59 8.84 -20.69
CA SER A 96 16.92 8.06 -21.76
C SER A 96 16.92 6.55 -21.51
N SER A 97 17.79 6.08 -20.62
CA SER A 97 17.85 4.68 -20.21
C SER A 97 18.39 4.58 -18.79
N TYR A 98 17.91 3.59 -18.05
CA TYR A 98 18.38 3.28 -16.70
C TYR A 98 18.20 1.80 -16.42
N ASP A 99 19.17 1.19 -15.76
CA ASP A 99 19.12 -0.20 -15.33
C ASP A 99 19.59 -0.28 -13.88
N ILE A 100 18.69 -0.64 -12.96
CA ILE A 100 19.03 -0.74 -11.53
C ILE A 100 20.16 -1.76 -11.28
N ARG A 101 20.37 -2.72 -12.18
CA ARG A 101 21.38 -3.79 -12.05
C ARG A 101 22.80 -3.25 -12.14
N ASP A 102 23.00 -2.08 -12.73
CA ASP A 102 24.28 -1.38 -12.74
C ASP A 102 24.65 -0.80 -11.36
N HIS A 103 23.67 -0.71 -10.45
CA HIS A 103 23.82 -0.09 -9.13
C HIS A 103 23.68 -1.09 -7.97
N ARG A 104 22.96 -2.20 -8.17
CA ARG A 104 22.81 -3.28 -7.18
C ARG A 104 22.51 -4.62 -7.81
N THR A 105 22.77 -5.70 -7.09
CA THR A 105 22.35 -7.04 -7.49
C THR A 105 20.83 -7.17 -7.38
N VAL A 106 20.19 -7.64 -8.46
CA VAL A 106 18.79 -8.05 -8.47
C VAL A 106 18.76 -9.55 -8.74
N THR A 107 18.34 -10.34 -7.75
CA THR A 107 18.20 -11.78 -7.90
C THR A 107 16.88 -12.10 -8.59
N VAL A 108 16.87 -13.19 -9.36
CA VAL A 108 15.64 -13.71 -9.97
C VAL A 108 15.09 -14.82 -9.10
N SER A 109 13.79 -14.77 -8.84
CA SER A 109 13.08 -15.76 -8.04
C SER A 109 12.29 -16.72 -8.93
N ASP A 110 11.83 -17.84 -8.38
CA ASP A 110 11.02 -18.82 -9.10
C ASP A 110 9.80 -19.24 -8.27
N GLN A 111 8.61 -18.89 -8.74
CA GLN A 111 7.34 -19.19 -8.09
C GLN A 111 6.83 -20.61 -8.40
N GLY A 112 7.46 -21.32 -9.34
CA GLY A 112 6.97 -22.60 -9.83
C GLY A 112 5.51 -22.53 -10.34
N ASP A 113 4.69 -23.49 -9.91
CA ASP A 113 3.31 -23.64 -10.36
C ASP A 113 2.26 -22.91 -9.49
N LEU A 114 2.70 -22.15 -8.48
CA LEU A 114 1.82 -21.48 -7.53
C LEU A 114 1.35 -20.11 -8.02
N GLY A 115 0.19 -19.67 -7.52
CA GLY A 115 -0.45 -18.38 -7.84
C GLY A 115 0.11 -17.19 -7.05
N THR A 116 1.42 -17.11 -6.88
CA THR A 116 2.11 -16.23 -5.90
C THR A 116 2.89 -15.08 -6.52
N CYS A 117 2.75 -14.81 -7.83
CA CYS A 117 3.45 -13.71 -8.51
C CYS A 117 3.27 -12.35 -7.83
N TRP A 118 2.09 -12.07 -7.27
CA TRP A 118 1.80 -10.85 -6.50
C TRP A 118 2.74 -10.68 -5.30
N ALA A 119 3.05 -11.78 -4.59
CA ALA A 119 3.94 -11.76 -3.42
C ALA A 119 5.39 -11.57 -3.85
N PHE A 120 5.84 -12.30 -4.88
CA PHE A 120 7.18 -12.13 -5.45
C PHE A 120 7.41 -10.72 -5.98
N ALA A 121 6.45 -10.15 -6.73
CA ALA A 121 6.60 -8.83 -7.30
C ALA A 121 6.65 -7.75 -6.21
N ALA A 122 5.76 -7.80 -5.22
CA ALA A 122 5.80 -6.88 -4.09
C ALA A 122 7.12 -6.98 -3.31
N LEU A 123 7.56 -8.19 -2.96
CA LEU A 123 8.79 -8.40 -2.21
C LEU A 123 10.03 -8.02 -3.01
N LYS A 124 10.08 -8.32 -4.31
CA LYS A 124 11.19 -7.90 -5.18
C LYS A 124 11.28 -6.38 -5.31
N ALA A 125 10.12 -5.69 -5.36
CA ALA A 125 10.09 -4.24 -5.30
C ALA A 125 10.63 -3.74 -3.95
N VAL A 126 10.24 -4.34 -2.82
CA VAL A 126 10.81 -4.02 -1.49
C VAL A 126 12.33 -4.28 -1.43
N GLU A 127 12.81 -5.44 -1.87
CA GLU A 127 14.26 -5.79 -1.90
C GLU A 127 15.09 -4.78 -2.69
N THR A 128 14.57 -4.36 -3.85
CA THR A 128 15.23 -3.38 -4.70
C THR A 128 15.13 -1.95 -4.17
N SER A 129 14.22 -1.70 -3.22
CA SER A 129 14.11 -0.45 -2.47
C SER A 129 14.80 -0.44 -1.11
N MET A 130 15.28 -1.59 -0.63
CA MET A 130 16.00 -1.67 0.64
C MET A 130 17.32 -0.90 0.57
N PRO A 131 17.69 -0.15 1.62
CA PRO A 131 19.05 0.31 1.80
C PRO A 131 20.04 -0.85 1.67
N GLY A 132 21.19 -0.63 1.03
CA GLY A 132 22.15 -1.70 0.74
C GLY A 132 22.61 -2.49 1.97
N SER A 133 22.64 -1.86 3.15
CA SER A 133 22.97 -2.49 4.44
C SER A 133 21.90 -3.45 4.97
N MET A 134 20.68 -3.37 4.45
CA MET A 134 19.53 -4.22 4.83
C MET A 134 19.17 -5.23 3.76
N ALA A 135 19.83 -5.19 2.60
CA ALA A 135 19.44 -5.98 1.44
C ALA A 135 19.56 -7.49 1.72
N VAL A 136 18.43 -8.17 1.76
CA VAL A 136 18.32 -9.62 1.88
C VAL A 136 17.19 -10.13 0.97
N PRO A 137 17.27 -11.34 0.41
CA PRO A 137 16.12 -11.97 -0.23
C PRO A 137 14.98 -12.20 0.77
N LEU A 138 13.75 -11.97 0.35
CA LEU A 138 12.55 -12.02 1.20
C LEU A 138 11.64 -13.18 0.84
N SER A 139 11.02 -13.78 1.85
CA SER A 139 10.18 -14.96 1.68
C SER A 139 8.79 -14.63 1.12
N ALA A 140 8.57 -15.04 -0.12
CA ALA A 140 7.24 -15.04 -0.73
C ALA A 140 6.32 -16.12 -0.13
N ASP A 141 6.88 -17.17 0.48
CA ASP A 141 6.10 -18.24 1.09
C ASP A 141 5.40 -17.70 2.33
N HIS A 142 6.15 -17.02 3.20
CA HIS A 142 5.62 -16.40 4.40
C HIS A 142 4.49 -15.41 4.08
N MET A 143 4.71 -14.50 3.11
CA MET A 143 3.66 -13.55 2.70
C MET A 143 2.41 -14.26 2.16
N SER A 144 2.61 -15.29 1.31
CA SER A 144 1.49 -15.96 0.65
C SER A 144 0.73 -16.93 1.56
N ILE A 145 1.34 -17.42 2.65
CA ILE A 145 0.72 -18.32 3.63
C ILE A 145 0.14 -17.54 4.83
N HIS A 146 0.88 -16.56 5.38
CA HIS A 146 0.49 -15.84 6.61
C HIS A 146 -0.31 -14.56 6.38
N ASN A 147 -0.70 -14.22 5.16
CA ASN A 147 -1.56 -13.06 4.95
C ASN A 147 -2.93 -13.20 5.63
N SER A 148 -3.46 -12.06 6.10
CA SER A 148 -4.72 -11.95 6.83
C SER A 148 -5.97 -12.35 6.05
N PHE A 149 -5.90 -12.39 4.71
CA PHE A 149 -7.05 -12.72 3.87
C PHE A 149 -7.39 -14.23 3.90
N ARG A 150 -6.46 -15.07 4.36
CA ARG A 150 -6.62 -16.53 4.50
C ARG A 150 -7.04 -17.21 3.20
N ILE A 151 -6.50 -16.75 2.08
CA ILE A 151 -6.68 -17.41 0.79
C ILE A 151 -5.54 -18.39 0.52
N SER A 152 -5.80 -19.41 -0.30
CA SER A 152 -4.76 -20.34 -0.69
C SER A 152 -3.74 -19.69 -1.63
N GLN A 153 -2.50 -20.17 -1.62
CA GLN A 153 -1.45 -19.71 -2.55
C GLN A 153 -1.84 -19.86 -4.04
N ASN A 154 -2.77 -20.76 -4.38
CA ASN A 154 -3.29 -20.95 -5.74
C ASN A 154 -4.46 -20.02 -6.10
N SER A 155 -4.96 -19.22 -5.16
CA SER A 155 -6.09 -18.31 -5.41
C SER A 155 -5.68 -17.04 -6.16
N GLY A 156 -4.38 -16.80 -6.37
CA GLY A 156 -3.89 -15.51 -6.83
C GLY A 156 -4.03 -14.44 -5.75
N GLY A 157 -3.43 -13.29 -5.98
CA GLY A 157 -3.50 -12.12 -5.11
C GLY A 157 -3.25 -10.86 -5.93
N ASP A 158 -3.14 -9.74 -5.24
CA ASP A 158 -2.82 -8.45 -5.84
C ASP A 158 -2.05 -7.58 -4.84
N TYR A 159 -1.63 -6.40 -5.29
CA TYR A 159 -0.84 -5.47 -4.48
C TYR A 159 -1.54 -5.07 -3.17
N SER A 160 -2.88 -5.03 -3.11
CA SER A 160 -3.59 -4.63 -1.89
C SER A 160 -3.34 -5.61 -0.74
N MET A 161 -3.20 -6.90 -1.08
CA MET A 161 -2.85 -7.93 -0.10
C MET A 161 -1.41 -7.81 0.39
N ALA A 162 -0.48 -7.53 -0.53
CA ALA A 162 0.91 -7.32 -0.17
C ALA A 162 1.08 -6.07 0.71
N MET A 163 0.39 -4.96 0.36
CA MET A 163 0.33 -3.76 1.19
C MET A 163 -0.16 -4.07 2.59
N ALA A 164 -1.30 -4.76 2.73
CA ALA A 164 -1.85 -5.10 4.03
C ALA A 164 -0.89 -5.95 4.88
N TYR A 165 -0.28 -6.96 4.28
CA TYR A 165 0.70 -7.82 4.95
C TYR A 165 1.90 -7.01 5.47
N LEU A 166 2.51 -6.18 4.61
CA LEU A 166 3.70 -5.38 4.94
C LEU A 166 3.39 -4.30 5.99
N LEU A 167 2.27 -3.58 5.82
CA LEU A 167 1.86 -2.49 6.71
C LEU A 167 1.32 -2.98 8.06
N ALA A 168 0.92 -4.25 8.13
CA ALA A 168 0.57 -4.90 9.39
C ALA A 168 1.79 -5.44 10.16
N TRP A 169 3.00 -5.32 9.62
CA TRP A 169 4.24 -5.90 10.15
C TRP A 169 4.14 -7.41 10.37
N GLN A 170 3.40 -8.12 9.51
CA GLN A 170 3.42 -9.59 9.47
C GLN A 170 4.72 -10.12 8.83
N GLY A 171 5.55 -9.22 8.32
CA GLY A 171 6.88 -9.43 7.81
C GLY A 171 7.31 -8.17 7.05
N PRO A 172 8.17 -8.26 6.04
CA PRO A 172 8.65 -9.48 5.39
C PRO A 172 9.73 -10.18 6.23
N VAL A 173 9.85 -11.49 6.05
CA VAL A 173 10.89 -12.33 6.69
C VAL A 173 11.93 -12.73 5.64
N PRO A 174 13.15 -13.12 6.02
CA PRO A 174 14.17 -13.46 5.04
C PRO A 174 13.88 -14.85 4.45
N GLU A 175 14.17 -15.03 3.15
CA GLU A 175 14.02 -16.30 2.43
C GLU A 175 14.76 -17.46 3.13
N THR A 176 15.83 -17.19 3.85
CA THR A 176 16.60 -18.20 4.59
C THR A 176 15.87 -18.78 5.82
N GLU A 177 14.88 -18.06 6.35
CA GLU A 177 14.08 -18.53 7.49
C GLU A 177 12.77 -19.21 7.06
N ASP A 178 12.27 -18.87 5.88
CA ASP A 178 11.09 -19.48 5.29
C ASP A 178 11.26 -19.71 3.78
N PRO A 179 11.96 -20.79 3.38
CA PRO A 179 12.30 -21.06 1.98
C PRO A 179 11.08 -21.38 1.13
N TYR A 180 11.02 -20.81 -0.08
CA TYR A 180 9.88 -20.97 -0.96
C TYR A 180 9.66 -22.39 -1.47
N GLY A 181 8.39 -22.81 -1.51
CA GLY A 181 7.95 -23.99 -2.26
C GLY A 181 8.08 -25.32 -1.50
N ASP A 182 8.39 -25.29 -0.20
CA ASP A 182 8.39 -26.49 0.65
C ASP A 182 7.01 -26.83 1.25
N SER A 183 6.01 -25.96 0.99
CA SER A 183 4.61 -26.06 1.46
C SER A 183 4.44 -25.88 2.97
N THR A 184 5.42 -25.32 3.66
CA THR A 184 5.38 -25.02 5.09
C THR A 184 5.84 -23.60 5.35
N SER A 185 5.28 -22.97 6.38
CA SER A 185 5.77 -21.66 6.82
C SER A 185 5.75 -21.61 8.35
N PRO A 186 6.90 -21.38 9.02
CA PRO A 186 6.98 -21.34 10.47
C PRO A 186 6.13 -20.20 11.07
N ASP A 187 5.53 -20.47 12.23
CA ASP A 187 4.87 -19.42 13.02
C ASP A 187 5.91 -18.58 13.80
N GLY A 188 5.61 -17.30 13.99
CA GLY A 188 6.36 -16.43 14.90
C GLY A 188 7.71 -15.94 14.36
N LEU A 189 7.90 -15.98 13.05
CA LEU A 189 8.99 -15.25 12.40
C LEU A 189 8.72 -13.75 12.48
N GLU A 190 9.80 -12.98 12.66
CA GLU A 190 9.73 -11.53 12.86
C GLU A 190 10.18 -10.80 11.59
N PRO A 191 9.62 -9.60 11.31
CA PRO A 191 10.00 -8.81 10.15
C PRO A 191 11.49 -8.39 10.19
N VAL A 192 12.16 -8.44 9.04
CA VAL A 192 13.54 -7.90 8.89
C VAL A 192 13.57 -6.40 8.62
N CYS A 193 12.43 -5.84 8.20
CA CYS A 193 12.23 -4.42 7.96
C CYS A 193 10.76 -4.04 8.16
N HIS A 194 10.50 -2.76 8.37
CA HIS A 194 9.16 -2.21 8.33
C HIS A 194 8.97 -1.34 7.09
N VAL A 195 7.90 -1.59 6.34
CA VAL A 195 7.47 -0.71 5.25
C VAL A 195 6.56 0.37 5.83
N GLN A 196 6.97 1.62 5.71
CA GLN A 196 6.30 2.78 6.31
C GLN A 196 5.61 3.69 5.30
N GLU A 197 5.92 3.51 4.02
CA GLU A 197 5.29 4.28 2.95
C GLU A 197 5.22 3.46 1.67
N ILE A 198 4.03 3.45 1.07
CA ILE A 198 3.74 2.78 -0.19
C ILE A 198 2.92 3.75 -1.03
N ARG A 199 3.34 4.02 -2.26
CA ARG A 199 2.61 4.89 -3.18
C ARG A 199 2.09 4.11 -4.39
N ILE A 200 0.86 4.40 -4.75
CA ILE A 200 0.17 3.94 -5.96
C ILE A 200 0.33 5.05 -6.99
N LEU A 201 1.14 4.79 -8.00
CA LEU A 201 1.47 5.74 -9.06
C LEU A 201 0.28 5.91 -10.02
N PRO A 202 0.10 7.11 -10.60
CA PRO A 202 -0.94 7.33 -11.60
C PRO A 202 -0.83 6.37 -12.78
N GLU A 203 -1.98 5.90 -13.28
CA GLU A 203 -2.04 4.94 -14.38
C GLU A 203 -1.30 5.47 -15.62
N LYS A 204 -0.40 4.65 -16.17
CA LYS A 204 0.39 4.93 -17.38
C LYS A 204 1.26 6.19 -17.30
N ASP A 205 1.48 6.78 -16.12
CA ASP A 205 2.46 7.86 -15.96
C ASP A 205 3.87 7.26 -15.92
N TYR A 206 4.45 7.08 -17.12
CA TYR A 206 5.76 6.47 -17.27
C TYR A 206 6.88 7.31 -16.66
N ASP A 207 6.74 8.64 -16.62
CA ASP A 207 7.73 9.48 -15.96
C ASP A 207 7.66 9.30 -14.44
N ALA A 208 6.46 9.13 -13.85
CA ALA A 208 6.33 8.79 -12.43
C ALA A 208 6.93 7.43 -12.11
N VAL A 209 6.69 6.41 -12.96
CA VAL A 209 7.32 5.09 -12.83
C VAL A 209 8.85 5.20 -12.90
N LYS A 210 9.39 5.87 -13.91
CA LYS A 210 10.84 6.06 -14.08
C LYS A 210 11.46 6.79 -12.89
N ARG A 211 10.80 7.85 -12.39
CA ARG A 211 11.24 8.57 -11.18
C ARG A 211 11.25 7.68 -9.95
N ALA A 212 10.22 6.86 -9.77
CA ALA A 212 10.15 5.90 -8.66
C ALA A 212 11.26 4.85 -8.76
N VAL A 213 11.49 4.28 -9.95
CA VAL A 213 12.58 3.33 -10.21
C VAL A 213 13.95 3.92 -9.89
N LEU A 214 14.19 5.15 -10.33
CA LEU A 214 15.46 5.84 -10.13
C LEU A 214 15.71 6.22 -8.67
N ARG A 215 14.66 6.67 -7.97
CA ARG A 215 14.76 7.21 -6.61
C ARG A 215 14.67 6.12 -5.55
N TYR A 216 13.69 5.24 -5.67
CA TYR A 216 13.31 4.32 -4.61
C TYR A 216 13.68 2.89 -4.88
N GLY A 217 13.65 2.43 -6.13
CA GLY A 217 13.83 1.01 -6.47
C GLY A 217 12.67 0.49 -7.32
N GLY A 218 12.60 -0.83 -7.49
CA GLY A 218 11.66 -1.44 -8.43
C GLY A 218 10.20 -1.09 -8.16
N VAL A 219 9.41 -0.96 -9.24
CA VAL A 219 7.97 -0.68 -9.19
C VAL A 219 7.21 -1.96 -9.54
N GLN A 220 6.39 -2.48 -8.62
CA GLN A 220 5.50 -3.60 -8.92
C GLN A 220 4.46 -3.15 -9.95
N THR A 221 4.16 -4.02 -10.89
CA THR A 221 3.12 -3.80 -11.89
C THR A 221 2.49 -5.09 -12.37
N SER A 222 1.27 -4.98 -12.88
CA SER A 222 0.52 -6.11 -13.43
C SER A 222 0.51 -6.05 -14.96
N ILE A 223 0.68 -7.21 -15.58
CA ILE A 223 0.65 -7.38 -17.04
C ILE A 223 -0.25 -8.56 -17.42
N TYR A 224 -0.60 -8.61 -18.69
CA TYR A 224 -1.19 -9.81 -19.27
C TYR A 224 -0.15 -10.54 -20.12
N LEU A 225 0.12 -11.79 -19.76
CA LEU A 225 1.00 -12.68 -20.51
C LEU A 225 0.18 -13.80 -21.16
N PRO A 226 0.01 -13.77 -22.49
CA PRO A 226 -0.54 -14.89 -23.24
C PRO A 226 0.27 -16.17 -23.02
N SER A 227 -0.37 -17.33 -23.14
CA SER A 227 0.26 -18.64 -22.88
C SER A 227 1.54 -18.87 -23.71
N GLU A 228 1.55 -18.38 -24.95
CA GLU A 228 2.65 -18.46 -25.90
C GLU A 228 3.87 -17.62 -25.48
N ASN A 229 3.67 -16.58 -24.66
CA ASN A 229 4.74 -15.72 -24.14
C ASN A 229 5.37 -16.30 -22.87
N ARG A 230 4.77 -17.32 -22.24
CA ARG A 230 5.27 -17.89 -20.97
C ARG A 230 6.56 -18.71 -21.13
N GLY A 231 6.95 -19.02 -22.37
CA GLY A 231 8.22 -19.71 -22.69
C GLY A 231 9.03 -19.07 -23.81
N SER A 232 8.76 -17.80 -24.17
CA SER A 232 9.46 -17.09 -25.26
C SER A 232 10.67 -16.29 -24.76
N ASP A 233 11.41 -15.70 -25.71
CA ASP A 233 12.63 -14.86 -25.59
C ASP A 233 12.48 -13.58 -24.72
N GLY A 234 11.51 -13.52 -23.81
CA GLY A 234 11.31 -12.47 -22.81
C GLY A 234 10.44 -11.31 -23.28
N ASN A 235 10.66 -10.76 -24.47
CA ASN A 235 10.07 -9.47 -24.84
C ASN A 235 8.54 -9.52 -25.08
N VAL A 236 7.82 -8.63 -24.42
CA VAL A 236 6.35 -8.62 -24.36
C VAL A 236 5.82 -7.27 -24.82
N CYS A 237 4.79 -7.32 -25.65
CA CYS A 237 3.97 -6.16 -25.96
C CYS A 237 2.58 -6.66 -26.32
N TYR A 238 1.75 -6.80 -25.30
CA TYR A 238 0.36 -7.22 -25.40
C TYR A 238 -0.53 -6.03 -25.77
N LYS A 239 -1.40 -6.22 -26.75
CA LYS A 239 -2.27 -5.17 -27.33
C LYS A 239 -3.76 -5.41 -27.11
N GLY A 240 -4.11 -6.44 -26.35
CA GLY A 240 -5.50 -6.84 -26.14
C GLY A 240 -6.15 -6.12 -24.95
N SER A 241 -7.27 -6.66 -24.51
CA SER A 241 -8.16 -6.06 -23.50
C SER A 241 -8.41 -7.00 -22.32
N GLU A 242 -7.66 -8.09 -22.22
CA GLU A 242 -7.85 -9.11 -21.20
C GLU A 242 -7.19 -8.64 -19.91
N GLU A 243 -7.86 -8.87 -18.79
CA GLU A 243 -7.40 -8.42 -17.48
C GLU A 243 -6.04 -9.02 -17.13
N PRO A 244 -5.14 -8.29 -16.43
CA PRO A 244 -3.84 -8.79 -16.03
C PRO A 244 -3.93 -10.17 -15.36
N ASN A 245 -2.94 -11.02 -15.66
CA ASN A 245 -2.85 -12.38 -15.13
C ASN A 245 -1.50 -12.68 -14.45
N HIS A 246 -0.61 -11.69 -14.41
CA HIS A 246 0.73 -11.83 -13.86
C HIS A 246 1.26 -10.51 -13.32
N ASP A 247 1.99 -10.57 -12.21
CA ASP A 247 2.68 -9.43 -11.62
C ASP A 247 4.19 -9.56 -11.84
N THR A 248 4.84 -8.43 -12.08
CA THR A 248 6.28 -8.30 -12.32
C THR A 248 6.80 -7.01 -11.71
N VAL A 249 8.11 -6.77 -11.75
CA VAL A 249 8.70 -5.52 -11.25
C VAL A 249 9.45 -4.81 -12.36
N ILE A 250 9.10 -3.56 -12.60
CA ILE A 250 9.85 -2.64 -13.45
C ILE A 250 11.09 -2.21 -12.68
N ILE A 251 12.26 -2.47 -13.24
CA ILE A 251 13.57 -2.20 -12.62
C ILE A 251 14.47 -1.30 -13.47
N GLY A 252 13.97 -0.84 -14.61
CA GLY A 252 14.72 -0.01 -15.53
C GLY A 252 13.92 0.31 -16.78
N TRP A 253 14.54 1.02 -17.70
CA TRP A 253 13.96 1.37 -18.99
C TRP A 253 15.03 1.71 -20.03
N ASP A 254 14.64 1.65 -21.30
CA ASP A 254 15.41 2.15 -22.43
C ASP A 254 14.46 2.74 -23.47
N ASP A 255 14.50 4.06 -23.64
CA ASP A 255 13.65 4.81 -24.58
C ASP A 255 14.00 4.52 -26.05
N ALA A 256 15.17 3.95 -26.32
CA ALA A 256 15.61 3.55 -27.65
C ALA A 256 15.55 2.02 -27.86
N TYR A 257 14.88 1.29 -26.97
CA TYR A 257 14.78 -0.17 -27.08
C TYR A 257 14.10 -0.54 -28.41
N PRO A 258 14.77 -1.28 -29.32
CA PRO A 258 14.27 -1.40 -30.70
C PRO A 258 12.94 -2.14 -30.78
N ARG A 259 11.94 -1.53 -31.41
CA ARG A 259 10.61 -2.12 -31.59
C ARG A 259 10.62 -3.45 -32.35
N GLU A 260 11.62 -3.68 -33.21
CA GLU A 260 11.79 -4.94 -33.95
C GLU A 260 12.13 -6.14 -33.05
N ARG A 261 12.44 -5.89 -31.77
CA ARG A 261 12.66 -6.93 -30.76
C ARG A 261 11.36 -7.53 -30.22
N PHE A 262 10.20 -6.97 -30.58
CA PHE A 262 8.89 -7.48 -30.19
C PHE A 262 8.20 -8.16 -31.38
N SER A 263 7.64 -9.35 -31.14
CA SER A 263 6.89 -10.11 -32.15
C SER A 263 5.59 -9.41 -32.59
N SER A 264 5.00 -8.58 -31.72
CA SER A 264 3.79 -7.81 -32.01
C SER A 264 4.04 -6.53 -32.83
N ALA A 265 5.31 -6.19 -33.09
CA ALA A 265 5.74 -5.03 -33.87
C ALA A 265 5.06 -3.70 -33.44
N PRO A 266 5.38 -3.18 -32.24
CA PRO A 266 4.92 -1.85 -31.81
C PRO A 266 5.34 -0.74 -32.77
N GLU A 267 4.64 0.39 -32.68
CA GLU A 267 4.82 1.51 -33.62
C GLU A 267 6.13 2.26 -33.38
N SER A 268 6.57 2.33 -32.12
CA SER A 268 7.72 3.11 -31.64
C SER A 268 8.70 2.25 -30.85
N ASP A 269 9.95 2.69 -30.81
CA ASP A 269 10.96 2.17 -29.87
C ASP A 269 10.59 2.56 -28.43
N GLY A 270 11.15 1.82 -27.47
CA GLY A 270 11.00 2.12 -26.05
C GLY A 270 10.37 0.98 -25.25
N ALA A 271 11.00 0.65 -24.13
CA ALA A 271 10.54 -0.42 -23.25
C ALA A 271 10.98 -0.23 -21.80
N PHE A 272 10.17 -0.76 -20.90
CA PHE A 272 10.57 -1.03 -19.53
C PHE A 272 11.37 -2.34 -19.46
N LEU A 273 12.42 -2.35 -18.63
CA LEU A 273 13.10 -3.57 -18.21
C LEU A 273 12.41 -4.09 -16.95
N CYS A 274 11.99 -5.35 -16.99
CA CYS A 274 11.30 -6.02 -15.89
C CYS A 274 12.07 -7.26 -15.40
N VAL A 275 11.92 -7.59 -14.12
CA VAL A 275 12.37 -8.86 -13.54
C VAL A 275 11.17 -9.75 -13.22
N ASN A 276 11.23 -11.00 -13.67
CA ASN A 276 10.17 -11.98 -13.50
C ASN A 276 10.40 -12.88 -12.26
N SER A 277 9.41 -13.71 -11.94
CA SER A 277 9.42 -14.73 -10.88
C SER A 277 9.27 -16.14 -11.43
N TRP A 278 9.79 -16.43 -12.62
CA TRP A 278 9.75 -17.76 -13.29
C TRP A 278 11.14 -18.37 -13.51
N GLY A 279 12.09 -18.01 -12.63
CA GLY A 279 13.46 -18.49 -12.68
C GLY A 279 14.31 -17.89 -13.80
N GLU A 280 15.61 -18.15 -13.74
CA GLU A 280 16.60 -17.58 -14.65
C GLU A 280 16.49 -18.11 -16.09
N SER A 281 15.79 -19.23 -16.30
CA SER A 281 15.57 -19.77 -17.65
C SER A 281 14.55 -18.98 -18.47
N PHE A 282 13.78 -18.09 -17.85
CA PHE A 282 12.83 -17.24 -18.54
C PHE A 282 13.53 -16.01 -19.15
N GLY A 283 13.23 -15.68 -20.41
CA GLY A 283 13.76 -14.47 -21.05
C GLY A 283 15.29 -14.41 -21.06
N ASP A 284 15.83 -13.26 -20.68
CA ASP A 284 17.28 -13.04 -20.55
C ASP A 284 17.69 -13.18 -19.08
N GLY A 285 17.91 -14.41 -18.63
CA GLY A 285 18.35 -14.68 -17.25
C GLY A 285 17.29 -14.35 -16.19
N GLY A 286 16.00 -14.42 -16.53
CA GLY A 286 14.85 -14.01 -15.71
C GLY A 286 14.38 -12.58 -15.91
N PHE A 287 15.08 -11.81 -16.74
CA PHE A 287 14.73 -10.44 -17.11
C PHE A 287 14.09 -10.37 -18.49
N PHE A 288 13.27 -9.36 -18.71
CA PHE A 288 12.61 -9.17 -19.98
C PHE A 288 12.17 -7.73 -20.22
N HIS A 289 11.90 -7.38 -21.48
CA HIS A 289 11.42 -6.05 -21.82
C HIS A 289 9.92 -6.05 -22.08
N VAL A 290 9.24 -5.04 -21.56
CA VAL A 290 7.83 -4.77 -21.86
C VAL A 290 7.76 -3.44 -22.59
N SER A 291 7.26 -3.45 -23.83
CA SER A 291 7.11 -2.22 -24.61
C SER A 291 6.26 -1.19 -23.86
N TYR A 292 6.60 0.09 -24.00
CA TYR A 292 5.75 1.19 -23.54
C TYR A 292 4.35 1.18 -24.14
N GLU A 293 4.16 0.50 -25.26
CA GLU A 293 2.85 0.40 -25.88
C GLU A 293 2.07 -0.86 -25.47
N ASP A 294 2.55 -1.62 -24.49
CA ASP A 294 1.78 -2.70 -23.86
C ASP A 294 0.53 -2.13 -23.17
N SER A 295 -0.61 -2.79 -23.39
CA SER A 295 -1.91 -2.32 -22.90
C SER A 295 -2.00 -2.33 -21.39
N ARG A 296 -1.27 -3.19 -20.67
CA ARG A 296 -1.42 -3.41 -19.22
C ARG A 296 -0.29 -2.83 -18.37
N ILE A 297 0.94 -2.78 -18.88
CA ILE A 297 2.10 -2.30 -18.12
C ILE A 297 1.85 -0.93 -17.47
N ALA A 298 2.13 -0.80 -16.17
CA ALA A 298 1.91 0.43 -15.41
C ALA A 298 0.46 0.98 -15.41
N GLU A 299 -0.58 0.18 -15.73
CA GLU A 299 -1.96 0.52 -15.32
C GLU A 299 -2.09 0.51 -13.79
N SER A 300 -1.28 -0.30 -13.10
CA SER A 300 -1.08 -0.22 -11.66
C SER A 300 0.43 -0.27 -11.40
N GLY A 301 0.98 0.83 -10.86
CA GLY A 301 2.39 0.93 -10.49
C GLY A 301 2.50 1.17 -8.99
N ILE A 302 3.13 0.25 -8.26
CA ILE A 302 3.26 0.35 -6.81
C ILE A 302 4.73 0.50 -6.43
N THR A 303 5.06 1.57 -5.72
CA THR A 303 6.41 1.81 -5.20
C THR A 303 6.41 1.70 -3.69
N TYR A 304 7.39 0.97 -3.16
CA TYR A 304 7.62 0.81 -1.72
C TYR A 304 8.79 1.72 -1.35
N CYS A 305 8.48 2.92 -0.83
CA CYS A 305 9.46 4.00 -0.71
C CYS A 305 9.86 4.34 0.73
N GLY A 306 9.24 3.73 1.75
CA GLY A 306 9.58 3.94 3.16
C GLY A 306 10.12 2.67 3.83
N ILE A 307 11.22 2.09 3.33
CA ILE A 307 11.79 0.88 3.91
C ILE A 307 12.70 1.24 5.08
N GLU A 308 12.30 0.86 6.30
CA GLU A 308 13.00 1.18 7.54
C GLU A 308 13.42 -0.08 8.31
N SER A 309 14.39 0.08 9.20
CA SER A 309 14.78 -0.97 10.15
C SER A 309 13.57 -1.47 10.94
N ALA A 310 13.49 -2.77 11.22
CA ALA A 310 12.48 -3.34 12.10
C ALA A 310 12.56 -2.80 13.55
N GLU A 311 13.65 -2.12 13.92
CA GLU A 311 13.80 -1.45 15.21
C GLU A 311 13.31 0.02 15.20
N ASN A 312 12.72 0.51 14.10
CA ASN A 312 12.26 1.90 14.00
C ASN A 312 11.14 2.24 14.98
N TYR A 313 10.34 1.27 15.40
CA TYR A 313 9.27 1.39 16.38
C TYR A 313 9.10 0.05 17.09
N ASP A 314 8.64 0.07 18.35
CA ASP A 314 8.39 -1.15 19.12
C ASP A 314 6.96 -1.69 18.97
N ARG A 315 6.03 -0.85 18.49
CA ARG A 315 4.61 -1.20 18.41
C ARG A 315 3.93 -0.55 17.21
N ASN A 316 3.04 -1.34 16.61
CA ASN A 316 2.04 -0.92 15.63
C ASN A 316 0.66 -1.24 16.22
N TYR A 317 -0.04 -0.21 16.69
CA TYR A 317 -1.43 -0.33 17.12
C TYR A 317 -2.34 -0.23 15.91
N GLN A 318 -3.11 -1.27 15.65
CA GLN A 318 -3.93 -1.41 14.46
C GLN A 318 -5.09 -2.38 14.71
N SER A 319 -6.09 -2.29 13.86
CA SER A 319 -7.23 -3.21 13.78
C SER A 319 -7.62 -3.40 12.31
N ASP A 320 -6.65 -3.35 11.38
CA ASP A 320 -6.90 -3.37 9.94
C ASP A 320 -5.89 -4.29 9.24
N LEU A 321 -5.88 -5.56 9.63
CA LEU A 321 -4.89 -6.54 9.18
C LEU A 321 -5.00 -6.87 7.67
N CYS A 322 -6.16 -6.64 7.05
CA CYS A 322 -6.40 -6.71 5.60
C CYS A 322 -6.32 -5.32 4.95
N GLY A 323 -6.07 -4.25 5.72
CA GLY A 323 -5.84 -2.90 5.21
C GLY A 323 -7.00 -2.33 4.41
N TRP A 324 -6.66 -1.52 3.41
CA TRP A 324 -7.62 -0.77 2.61
C TRP A 324 -8.42 -1.68 1.67
N THR A 325 -9.63 -2.06 2.09
CA THR A 325 -10.57 -2.92 1.32
C THR A 325 -11.90 -2.23 1.03
N GLY A 326 -12.10 -1.01 1.54
CA GLY A 326 -13.23 -0.15 1.23
C GLY A 326 -12.95 1.32 1.55
N GLN A 327 -13.93 2.17 1.28
CA GLN A 327 -13.87 3.59 1.63
C GLN A 327 -15.17 4.03 2.33
N MET A 328 -15.07 5.05 3.17
CA MET A 328 -16.22 5.69 3.80
C MET A 328 -16.10 7.21 3.85
N GLY A 329 -17.24 7.88 4.00
CA GLY A 329 -17.34 9.33 4.12
C GLY A 329 -18.79 9.80 4.08
N PHE A 330 -18.99 11.10 3.95
CA PHE A 330 -20.30 11.75 4.08
C PHE A 330 -20.82 12.39 2.79
N GLY A 331 -20.30 12.00 1.63
CA GLY A 331 -20.66 12.66 0.38
C GLY A 331 -19.83 13.92 0.09
N GLU A 332 -18.82 14.20 0.91
CA GLU A 332 -17.96 15.38 0.87
C GLU A 332 -16.48 14.95 0.87
N PRO A 333 -15.56 15.79 0.36
CA PRO A 333 -14.13 15.46 0.29
C PRO A 333 -13.45 15.44 1.66
N GLU A 334 -14.11 15.92 2.71
CA GLU A 334 -13.58 16.01 4.06
C GLU A 334 -14.32 15.08 5.02
N ALA A 335 -13.56 14.40 5.89
CA ALA A 335 -14.08 13.64 7.01
C ALA A 335 -13.06 13.58 8.13
N TRP A 336 -13.51 13.16 9.30
CA TRP A 336 -12.67 12.89 10.46
C TRP A 336 -12.75 11.41 10.80
N MET A 337 -11.62 10.80 11.11
CA MET A 337 -11.54 9.41 11.55
C MET A 337 -10.75 9.30 12.85
N THR A 338 -11.12 8.36 13.70
CA THR A 338 -10.46 8.10 14.99
C THR A 338 -10.39 6.61 15.26
N ASN A 339 -9.29 6.15 15.83
CA ASN A 339 -9.20 4.84 16.49
C ASN A 339 -8.75 5.06 17.94
N VAL A 340 -9.33 4.28 18.85
CA VAL A 340 -8.97 4.28 20.27
C VAL A 340 -8.12 3.05 20.59
N TYR A 341 -6.99 3.28 21.26
CA TYR A 341 -6.06 2.22 21.64
C TYR A 341 -5.74 2.27 23.13
N THR A 342 -5.09 1.22 23.61
CA THR A 342 -4.58 1.13 24.99
C THR A 342 -3.09 0.83 24.96
N ALA A 343 -2.30 1.73 25.54
CA ALA A 343 -0.86 1.58 25.64
C ALA A 343 -0.50 0.31 26.41
N LYS A 344 0.39 -0.53 25.86
CA LYS A 344 0.77 -1.82 26.47
C LYS A 344 1.92 -1.70 27.47
N SER A 345 2.61 -0.57 27.46
CA SER A 345 3.77 -0.27 28.32
C SER A 345 3.94 1.24 28.44
N ASP A 346 4.87 1.68 29.29
CA ASP A 346 5.32 3.06 29.25
C ASP A 346 6.09 3.30 27.94
N GLU A 347 5.59 4.21 27.12
CA GLU A 347 6.05 4.38 25.75
C GLU A 347 5.87 5.82 25.26
N THR A 348 6.41 6.09 24.08
CA THR A 348 6.29 7.36 23.38
C THR A 348 5.65 7.09 22.03
N LEU A 349 4.46 7.63 21.81
CA LEU A 349 3.80 7.66 20.51
C LEU A 349 4.53 8.68 19.62
N GLU A 350 5.02 8.21 18.48
CA GLU A 350 5.92 8.96 17.61
C GLU A 350 5.38 9.19 16.20
N ALA A 351 4.52 8.30 15.70
CA ALA A 351 3.95 8.44 14.36
C ALA A 351 2.54 7.84 14.25
N VAL A 352 1.85 8.22 13.17
CA VAL A 352 0.50 7.76 12.82
C VAL A 352 0.49 7.33 11.37
N GLY A 353 -0.11 6.17 11.08
CA GLY A 353 -0.18 5.59 9.75
C GLY A 353 -1.60 5.60 9.19
N PHE A 354 -1.80 6.06 7.96
CA PHE A 354 -3.10 6.04 7.30
C PHE A 354 -2.97 6.13 5.78
N TYR A 355 -4.07 5.89 5.07
CA TYR A 355 -4.12 5.93 3.62
C TYR A 355 -4.57 7.29 3.09
N ALA A 356 -3.88 7.79 2.06
CA ALA A 356 -4.41 8.79 1.13
C ALA A 356 -5.14 8.04 0.01
N THR A 357 -6.44 8.28 -0.12
CA THR A 357 -7.30 7.58 -1.09
C THR A 357 -7.27 8.18 -2.50
N ALA A 358 -6.67 9.35 -2.64
CA ALA A 358 -6.32 9.99 -3.92
C ALA A 358 -5.14 10.96 -3.72
N PRO A 359 -4.53 11.46 -4.81
CA PRO A 359 -3.49 12.50 -4.77
C PRO A 359 -3.94 13.78 -4.06
N ASP A 360 -2.97 14.60 -3.68
CA ASP A 360 -3.17 15.93 -3.06
C ASP A 360 -4.09 15.88 -1.82
N THR A 361 -3.92 14.86 -0.98
CA THR A 361 -4.70 14.68 0.25
C THR A 361 -4.14 15.53 1.38
N GLU A 362 -4.94 16.47 1.88
CA GLU A 362 -4.62 17.26 3.07
C GLU A 362 -4.96 16.47 4.35
N TYR A 363 -4.12 16.60 5.38
CA TYR A 363 -4.37 15.96 6.67
C TYR A 363 -3.95 16.82 7.87
N GLU A 364 -4.62 16.58 9.00
CA GLU A 364 -4.24 17.07 10.33
C GLU A 364 -4.39 15.94 11.35
N VAL A 365 -3.35 15.67 12.15
CA VAL A 365 -3.31 14.60 13.16
C VAL A 365 -3.47 15.17 14.56
N TYR A 366 -4.27 14.50 15.38
CA TYR A 366 -4.52 14.81 16.79
C TYR A 366 -4.45 13.54 17.63
N VAL A 367 -4.11 13.69 18.91
CA VAL A 367 -4.16 12.58 19.87
C VAL A 367 -4.83 13.06 21.15
N PHE A 368 -5.96 12.46 21.50
CA PHE A 368 -6.78 12.83 22.66
C PHE A 368 -6.63 11.84 23.81
N ASP A 369 -7.07 12.28 24.99
CA ASP A 369 -7.33 11.37 26.11
C ASP A 369 -8.49 10.43 25.73
N GLY A 370 -8.24 9.13 25.77
CA GLY A 370 -9.18 8.14 25.25
C GLY A 370 -10.38 7.91 26.15
N ASP A 371 -10.22 8.01 27.47
CA ASP A 371 -11.34 7.92 28.42
C ASP A 371 -12.31 9.08 28.24
N SER A 372 -11.79 10.30 28.14
CA SER A 372 -12.60 11.48 27.85
C SER A 372 -13.31 11.37 26.50
N PHE A 373 -12.61 10.92 25.46
CA PHE A 373 -13.22 10.72 24.14
C PHE A 373 -14.39 9.72 24.21
N ARG A 374 -14.18 8.55 24.81
CA ARG A 374 -15.22 7.52 24.99
C ARG A 374 -16.41 8.04 25.75
N GLU A 375 -16.19 8.70 26.89
CA GLU A 375 -17.26 9.24 27.73
C GLU A 375 -18.19 10.16 26.92
N HIS A 376 -17.63 11.05 26.09
CA HIS A 376 -18.44 11.93 25.27
C HIS A 376 -19.23 11.16 24.20
N VAL A 377 -18.57 10.25 23.47
CA VAL A 377 -19.23 9.51 22.38
C VAL A 377 -20.32 8.59 22.92
N GLU A 378 -20.08 7.88 24.01
CA GLU A 378 -21.06 6.98 24.64
C GLU A 378 -22.28 7.74 25.20
N ASN A 379 -22.07 8.94 25.73
CA ASN A 379 -23.15 9.81 26.20
C ASN A 379 -23.85 10.59 25.08
N ASN A 380 -23.45 10.40 23.81
CA ASN A 380 -23.91 11.19 22.66
C ASN A 380 -23.69 12.70 22.83
N GLU A 381 -22.62 13.06 23.54
CA GLU A 381 -22.20 14.43 23.74
C GLU A 381 -21.24 14.85 22.65
N LYS A 382 -21.21 16.16 22.36
CA LYS A 382 -20.24 16.69 21.40
C LYS A 382 -18.86 16.63 22.02
N PHE A 383 -17.96 15.90 21.38
CA PHE A 383 -16.54 15.98 21.70
C PHE A 383 -15.94 17.05 20.79
N GLN A 384 -15.89 18.29 21.26
CA GLN A 384 -15.23 19.36 20.51
C GLN A 384 -13.78 19.46 20.95
N THR A 385 -12.88 19.46 19.98
CA THR A 385 -11.49 19.85 20.18
C THR A 385 -11.44 21.20 20.91
N ASP A 386 -10.87 21.25 22.12
CA ASP A 386 -10.32 22.49 22.68
C ASP A 386 -9.05 22.85 21.88
N SER A 387 -9.21 23.07 20.57
CA SER A 387 -8.21 23.27 19.51
C SER A 387 -6.79 22.86 19.88
N GLY A 388 -6.62 21.62 20.36
CA GLY A 388 -5.32 21.03 20.61
C GLY A 388 -4.51 21.21 19.34
N LYS A 389 -3.33 21.81 19.44
CA LYS A 389 -2.48 22.02 18.26
C LYS A 389 -2.32 20.67 17.56
N SER A 390 -2.59 20.61 16.26
CA SER A 390 -2.31 19.41 15.47
C SER A 390 -0.87 18.97 15.75
N LEU A 391 -0.69 17.67 15.92
CA LEU A 391 0.61 17.05 16.20
C LEU A 391 1.36 16.75 14.90
N ALA A 392 0.67 16.71 13.77
CA ALA A 392 1.23 16.73 12.43
C ALA A 392 0.19 17.29 11.46
N SER A 393 0.62 17.85 10.35
CA SER A 393 -0.26 18.27 9.25
C SER A 393 0.53 18.42 7.97
N GLY A 394 -0.10 18.19 6.82
CA GLY A 394 0.55 18.33 5.53
C GLY A 394 -0.34 17.97 4.36
N VAL A 395 0.30 17.80 3.20
CA VAL A 395 -0.33 17.34 1.96
C VAL A 395 0.43 16.11 1.46
N LEU A 396 -0.31 15.06 1.14
CA LEU A 396 0.20 13.81 0.60
C LEU A 396 -0.01 13.82 -0.92
N THR A 397 1.07 13.71 -1.68
CA THR A 397 1.07 13.97 -3.13
C THR A 397 0.46 12.83 -3.93
N ASP A 398 0.63 11.59 -3.48
CA ASP A 398 0.22 10.40 -4.22
C ASP A 398 -0.82 9.59 -3.43
N THR A 399 -1.62 8.80 -4.13
CA THR A 399 -2.46 7.76 -3.49
C THR A 399 -1.56 6.73 -2.81
N GLY A 400 -1.95 6.21 -1.65
CA GLY A 400 -1.18 5.16 -0.99
C GLY A 400 -1.28 5.19 0.52
N PHE A 401 -0.30 4.58 1.19
CA PHE A 401 -0.17 4.57 2.64
C PHE A 401 1.02 5.42 3.09
N TYR A 402 0.83 6.19 4.14
CA TYR A 402 1.83 7.07 4.72
C TYR A 402 1.92 6.89 6.22
N THR A 403 3.15 6.88 6.73
CA THR A 403 3.45 7.03 8.15
C THR A 403 3.97 8.43 8.40
N VAL A 404 3.21 9.23 9.16
CA VAL A 404 3.55 10.62 9.44
C VAL A 404 4.09 10.75 10.86
N SER A 405 5.30 11.32 10.98
CA SER A 405 5.91 11.59 12.27
C SER A 405 5.21 12.75 12.98
N LEU A 406 5.02 12.62 14.29
CA LEU A 406 4.46 13.67 15.13
C LEU A 406 5.53 14.73 15.43
N GLU A 407 5.22 16.01 15.19
CA GLU A 407 6.08 17.16 15.56
C GLU A 407 6.45 17.13 17.06
N LYS A 408 5.52 16.64 17.88
CA LYS A 408 5.68 16.47 19.32
C LYS A 408 5.21 15.07 19.69
N PRO A 409 6.13 14.12 19.87
CA PRO A 409 5.80 12.80 20.37
C PRO A 409 5.06 12.88 21.72
N ARG A 410 4.10 11.97 21.92
CA ARG A 410 3.29 11.92 23.15
C ARG A 410 3.76 10.77 24.02
N THR A 411 4.13 11.08 25.25
CA THR A 411 4.34 10.07 26.28
C THR A 411 3.02 9.43 26.68
N LEU A 412 3.02 8.09 26.77
CA LEU A 412 1.92 7.27 27.23
C LEU A 412 2.39 6.44 28.43
N ASP A 413 1.52 6.27 29.41
CA ASP A 413 1.74 5.35 30.52
C ASP A 413 1.11 3.99 30.23
N ALA A 414 1.65 2.91 30.81
CA ALA A 414 1.10 1.57 30.63
C ALA A 414 -0.39 1.51 31.03
N GLY A 415 -1.25 1.06 30.12
CA GLY A 415 -2.70 0.99 30.31
C GLY A 415 -3.44 2.29 29.98
N GLU A 416 -2.74 3.38 29.64
CA GLU A 416 -3.37 4.62 29.19
C GLU A 416 -4.18 4.37 27.91
N ILE A 417 -5.42 4.82 27.90
CA ILE A 417 -6.28 4.81 26.73
C ILE A 417 -6.09 6.13 25.99
N PHE A 418 -5.80 6.07 24.70
CA PHE A 418 -5.58 7.23 23.86
C PHE A 418 -6.33 7.10 22.55
N ALA A 419 -6.85 8.22 22.05
CA ALA A 419 -7.58 8.27 20.78
C ALA A 419 -6.73 8.99 19.74
N VAL A 420 -6.36 8.30 18.66
CA VAL A 420 -5.66 8.91 17.52
C VAL A 420 -6.69 9.34 16.51
N THR A 421 -6.65 10.61 16.11
CA THR A 421 -7.62 11.22 15.22
C THR A 421 -6.94 11.88 14.03
N VAL A 422 -7.49 11.68 12.84
CA VAL A 422 -7.06 12.35 11.62
C VAL A 422 -8.25 13.06 11.00
N ARG A 423 -8.11 14.37 10.77
CA ARG A 423 -8.91 15.08 9.80
C ARG A 423 -8.27 14.86 8.44
N ILE A 424 -9.05 14.37 7.48
CA ILE A 424 -8.57 14.10 6.12
C ILE A 424 -9.45 14.83 5.12
N ARG A 425 -8.82 15.45 4.12
CA ARG A 425 -9.49 16.14 3.02
C ARG A 425 -8.84 15.78 1.70
N THR A 426 -9.58 15.08 0.85
CA THR A 426 -9.10 14.59 -0.45
C THR A 426 -10.03 15.10 -1.54
N GLN A 427 -9.52 15.96 -2.43
CA GLN A 427 -10.34 16.46 -3.54
C GLN A 427 -10.70 15.33 -4.52
N GLY A 428 -11.88 15.40 -5.12
CA GLY A 428 -12.32 14.43 -6.13
C GLY A 428 -12.92 13.13 -5.59
N THR A 429 -12.86 12.87 -4.28
CA THR A 429 -13.60 11.78 -3.63
C THR A 429 -14.72 12.32 -2.72
N THR A 430 -15.69 11.45 -2.43
CA THR A 430 -16.76 11.71 -1.45
C THR A 430 -16.68 10.78 -0.24
N GLN A 431 -15.68 9.89 -0.25
CA GLN A 431 -15.39 8.87 0.74
C GLN A 431 -13.88 8.84 1.00
N PRO A 432 -13.32 9.87 1.66
CA PRO A 432 -11.88 10.03 1.76
C PRO A 432 -11.19 9.03 2.71
N VAL A 433 -11.94 8.37 3.59
CA VAL A 433 -11.37 7.48 4.62
C VAL A 433 -11.30 6.05 4.12
N ALA A 434 -10.10 5.46 4.12
CA ALA A 434 -9.90 4.04 3.88
C ALA A 434 -10.38 3.20 5.09
N VAL A 435 -10.99 2.06 4.80
CA VAL A 435 -11.48 1.12 5.80
C VAL A 435 -11.16 -0.32 5.44
N GLU A 436 -11.08 -1.14 6.47
CA GLU A 436 -11.12 -2.59 6.37
C GLU A 436 -12.58 -3.04 6.48
N TYR A 437 -13.19 -3.42 5.36
CA TYR A 437 -14.63 -3.69 5.26
C TYR A 437 -14.93 -5.20 5.26
N ALA A 438 -15.66 -5.67 6.28
CA ALA A 438 -16.12 -7.04 6.37
C ALA A 438 -17.23 -7.34 5.36
N GLY A 439 -16.83 -7.87 4.20
CA GLY A 439 -17.70 -8.15 3.07
C GLY A 439 -17.93 -9.64 2.83
N SER A 440 -17.79 -10.04 1.56
CA SER A 440 -17.90 -11.43 1.13
C SER A 440 -16.74 -11.77 0.19
N GLY A 441 -16.52 -13.05 -0.09
CA GLY A 441 -15.36 -13.47 -0.88
C GLY A 441 -14.07 -13.26 -0.10
N ARG A 442 -13.09 -12.56 -0.68
CA ARG A 442 -11.75 -12.39 -0.10
C ARG A 442 -11.76 -11.61 1.23
N THR A 443 -12.76 -10.75 1.45
CA THR A 443 -12.92 -9.97 2.69
C THR A 443 -13.86 -10.63 3.71
N GLY A 444 -14.31 -11.87 3.46
CA GLY A 444 -15.28 -12.55 4.32
C GLY A 444 -14.74 -13.05 5.66
N ASN A 445 -13.42 -13.05 5.84
CA ASN A 445 -12.75 -13.50 7.07
C ASN A 445 -12.23 -12.33 7.92
N ILE A 446 -12.51 -11.09 7.54
CA ILE A 446 -12.10 -9.91 8.28
C ILE A 446 -12.76 -9.92 9.67
N ASP A 447 -11.95 -9.69 10.69
CA ASP A 447 -12.40 -9.50 12.07
C ASP A 447 -12.57 -8.01 12.32
N ILE A 448 -13.81 -7.56 12.58
CA ILE A 448 -14.11 -6.18 12.97
C ILE A 448 -14.35 -6.04 14.47
N SER A 449 -14.14 -7.10 15.25
CA SER A 449 -14.38 -7.09 16.70
C SER A 449 -13.18 -6.61 17.50
N ASP A 450 -12.01 -6.51 16.86
CA ASP A 450 -10.76 -6.00 17.42
C ASP A 450 -10.66 -4.47 17.36
N GLY A 451 -11.48 -3.83 16.51
CA GLY A 451 -11.51 -2.39 16.29
C GLY A 451 -12.33 -1.59 17.29
N GLU A 452 -11.90 -0.35 17.47
CA GLU A 452 -12.65 0.70 18.15
C GLU A 452 -12.52 2.02 17.39
N GLY A 453 -13.08 2.00 16.18
CA GLY A 453 -13.02 3.06 15.22
C GLY A 453 -14.27 3.94 15.20
N TYR A 454 -14.05 5.20 14.83
CA TYR A 454 -15.09 6.21 14.76
C TYR A 454 -14.90 7.10 13.53
N ILE A 455 -16.01 7.55 12.96
CA ILE A 455 -16.04 8.54 11.90
C ILE A 455 -16.88 9.75 12.32
N SER A 456 -16.48 10.95 11.88
CA SER A 456 -17.23 12.18 12.11
C SER A 456 -17.21 13.08 10.88
N PHE A 457 -18.31 13.78 10.65
CA PHE A 457 -18.43 14.78 9.58
C PHE A 457 -17.74 16.09 9.94
N ASP A 458 -17.87 16.52 11.19
CA ASP A 458 -17.47 17.85 11.68
C ASP A 458 -16.41 17.80 12.81
N GLY A 459 -15.92 16.61 13.12
CA GLY A 459 -14.99 16.38 14.23
C GLY A 459 -15.61 16.57 15.61
N SER A 460 -16.94 16.72 15.70
CA SER A 460 -17.66 16.98 16.96
C SER A 460 -18.60 15.84 17.36
N VAL A 461 -19.31 15.25 16.39
CA VAL A 461 -20.23 14.12 16.62
C VAL A 461 -19.69 12.88 15.95
N TRP A 462 -19.51 11.81 16.71
CA TRP A 462 -18.80 10.61 16.27
C TRP A 462 -19.74 9.40 16.18
N GLU A 463 -19.53 8.59 15.16
CA GLU A 463 -20.27 7.36 14.90
C GLU A 463 -19.29 6.18 14.93
N ARG A 464 -19.58 5.15 15.73
CA ARG A 464 -18.73 3.96 15.84
C ARG A 464 -18.84 3.06 14.62
N THR A 465 -17.74 2.88 13.89
CA THR A 465 -17.72 2.28 12.55
C THR A 465 -18.04 0.79 12.54
N GLU A 466 -17.58 0.02 13.54
CA GLU A 466 -17.80 -1.43 13.56
C GLU A 466 -19.30 -1.74 13.68
N THR A 467 -20.01 -0.97 14.51
CA THR A 467 -21.44 -1.18 14.75
C THR A 467 -22.34 -0.63 13.66
N SER A 468 -21.94 0.47 13.03
CA SER A 468 -22.83 1.22 12.14
C SER A 468 -22.52 1.01 10.66
N LYS A 469 -21.26 0.73 10.32
CA LYS A 469 -20.77 0.51 8.95
C LYS A 469 -20.25 -0.91 8.72
N GLY A 470 -19.94 -1.66 9.77
CA GLY A 470 -19.40 -3.03 9.65
C GLY A 470 -17.96 -3.05 9.14
N CYS A 471 -17.14 -2.10 9.57
CA CYS A 471 -15.75 -1.96 9.14
C CYS A 471 -14.87 -1.39 10.26
N ASN A 472 -13.56 -1.68 10.17
CA ASN A 472 -12.52 -1.02 10.96
C ASN A 472 -11.95 0.17 10.18
N VAL A 473 -11.58 1.25 10.88
CA VAL A 473 -10.85 2.36 10.27
C VAL A 473 -9.40 1.95 10.03
N CYS A 474 -8.89 2.20 8.82
CA CYS A 474 -7.47 2.02 8.49
C CYS A 474 -6.62 3.17 9.04
N LEU A 475 -6.43 3.16 10.36
CA LEU A 475 -5.62 4.10 11.09
C LEU A 475 -4.72 3.30 12.03
N LYS A 476 -3.43 3.62 12.01
CA LYS A 476 -2.38 2.95 12.80
C LYS A 476 -1.66 3.94 13.69
N ALA A 477 -1.15 3.50 14.83
CA ALA A 477 -0.34 4.31 15.73
C ALA A 477 0.98 3.61 16.07
N TYR A 478 2.10 4.32 15.96
CA TYR A 478 3.43 3.76 16.14
C TYR A 478 4.13 4.36 17.35
N SER A 479 4.63 3.50 18.24
CA SER A 479 5.28 3.92 19.48
C SER A 479 6.59 3.19 19.77
N ARG A 480 7.44 3.82 20.58
CA ARG A 480 8.68 3.25 21.13
C ARG A 480 8.57 3.11 22.63
N LYS A 481 9.05 2.00 23.18
CA LYS A 481 9.12 1.78 24.63
C LYS A 481 10.09 2.78 25.24
N LYS A 482 9.74 3.36 26.40
CA LYS A 482 10.67 4.23 27.12
C LYS A 482 11.90 3.43 27.59
N GLY A 483 13.08 3.99 27.41
CA GLY A 483 14.33 3.47 27.96
C GLY A 483 15.02 2.37 27.14
N LYS A 484 14.65 2.22 25.87
CA LYS A 484 15.43 1.47 24.88
C LYS A 484 16.47 2.36 24.20
#